data_AF-A0A3E2HG34-F1
#
_entry.id   AF-A0A3E2HG34-F1
#
_cell.length_a   1.000
_cell.length_b   1.000
_cell.length_c   1.000
_cell.angle_alpha   90.00
_cell.angle_beta   90.00
_cell.angle_gamma   90.00
#
_symmetry.space_group_name_H-M   'P 1'
#
loop_
_entity.id
_entity.type
_entity.pdbx_description
1 polymer ?
#
loop_
_entity_poly.entity_id
_entity_poly.type
_entity_poly.pdbx_seq_one_letter_code
_entity_poly.pdbx_strand_id
1 'polypeptide(L)'
;MYRLRLTKAGQPELNSETPQTPQKVQLTLDETWITTPENVHDLTVTIRRIQATIQVDRLIRTFLRKVQKAMGRSNASKAKAIHDYKSLKTKLDSMRSTKGRTKVQFNPNSTFASIKDIIKAQQEEEAKQALYKSNNPESGLELSANTVEEPGMDSFLINFQI
;
A
#
# COMPACT_ATOMS: atom_id res chain seq x y z
N MET A 1 -15.83 0.75 -26.98
CA MET A 1 -14.77 0.18 -27.83
C MET A 1 -13.90 1.31 -28.36
N TYR A 2 -12.68 1.46 -27.85
CA TYR A 2 -11.74 2.47 -28.35
C TYR A 2 -10.96 1.88 -29.53
N ARG A 3 -11.07 2.51 -30.70
CA ARG A 3 -10.26 2.16 -31.89
C ARG A 3 -8.87 2.76 -31.73
N LEU A 4 -7.88 1.92 -31.43
CA LEU A 4 -6.47 2.27 -31.58
C LEU A 4 -6.15 2.33 -33.07
N ARG A 5 -5.81 3.51 -33.59
CA ARG A 5 -5.22 3.64 -34.92
C ARG A 5 -3.71 3.45 -34.77
N LEU A 6 -3.18 2.37 -35.34
CA LEU A 6 -1.75 2.12 -35.42
C LEU A 6 -1.22 2.71 -36.74
N THR A 7 -0.18 3.52 -36.69
CA THR A 7 0.60 3.90 -37.87
C THR A 7 1.69 2.86 -38.15
N LYS A 8 2.23 2.88 -39.38
CA LYS A 8 3.07 1.83 -40.01
C LYS A 8 4.42 1.54 -39.30
N ALA A 9 4.69 2.16 -38.15
CA ALA A 9 5.98 2.08 -37.45
C ALA A 9 5.88 1.74 -35.94
N GLY A 10 4.77 1.15 -35.49
CA GLY A 10 4.73 0.40 -34.22
C GLY A 10 5.09 1.17 -32.93
N GLN A 11 5.02 2.50 -32.91
CA GLN A 11 5.19 3.29 -31.69
C GLN A 11 3.83 3.81 -31.20
N PRO A 12 3.50 3.68 -29.89
CA PRO A 12 2.34 4.33 -29.32
C PRO A 12 2.60 5.84 -29.27
N GLU A 13 1.73 6.65 -29.91
CA GLU A 13 1.77 8.10 -29.75
C GLU A 13 1.49 8.45 -28.28
N LEU A 14 2.54 8.87 -27.59
CA LEU A 14 2.42 9.52 -26.29
C LEU A 14 1.90 10.94 -26.58
N ASN A 15 0.57 11.12 -26.56
CA ASN A 15 -0.04 12.44 -26.63
C ASN A 15 0.57 13.32 -25.53
N SER A 16 1.46 14.24 -25.90
CA SER A 16 1.96 15.30 -25.04
C SER A 16 0.90 16.40 -24.94
N GLU A 17 -0.27 16.05 -24.42
CA GLU A 17 -1.27 17.03 -24.01
C GLU A 17 -0.75 17.75 -22.78
N THR A 18 -0.08 18.88 -23.00
CA THR A 18 0.12 19.89 -21.96
C THR A 18 -1.23 20.16 -21.27
N PRO A 19 -1.29 20.28 -19.93
CA PRO A 19 -2.55 20.49 -19.24
C PRO A 19 -3.14 21.82 -19.71
N GLN A 20 -4.16 21.74 -20.57
CA GLN A 20 -4.86 22.91 -21.06
C GLN A 20 -5.60 23.52 -19.87
N THR A 21 -5.22 24.73 -19.48
CA THR A 21 -5.91 25.44 -18.40
C THR A 21 -7.34 25.69 -18.85
N PRO A 22 -8.36 25.28 -18.07
CA PRO A 22 -9.75 25.47 -18.46
C PRO A 22 -10.01 26.96 -18.71
N GLN A 23 -10.51 27.29 -19.90
CA GLN A 23 -10.88 28.66 -20.22
C GLN A 23 -12.11 29.05 -19.40
N LYS A 24 -12.02 30.19 -18.71
CA LYS A 24 -13.11 30.72 -17.89
C LYS A 24 -14.26 31.14 -18.81
N VAL A 25 -15.38 30.41 -18.75
CA VAL A 25 -16.61 30.78 -19.47
C VAL A 25 -17.06 32.16 -18.99
N GLN A 26 -17.07 33.13 -19.90
CA GLN A 26 -17.59 34.46 -19.61
C GLN A 26 -19.07 34.47 -19.92
N LEU A 27 -19.91 34.34 -18.88
CA LEU A 27 -21.37 34.47 -19.05
C LEU A 27 -21.71 35.88 -19.53
N THR A 28 -22.58 35.99 -20.52
CA THR A 28 -23.15 37.25 -21.01
C THR A 28 -24.11 37.85 -19.96
N LEU A 29 -24.45 39.13 -20.11
CA LEU A 29 -25.26 39.84 -19.12
C LEU A 29 -26.66 39.21 -18.98
N ASP A 30 -27.29 38.83 -20.10
CA ASP A 30 -28.60 38.17 -20.11
C ASP A 30 -28.58 36.79 -19.45
N GLU A 31 -27.53 36.00 -19.67
CA GLU A 31 -27.37 34.68 -19.03
C GLU A 31 -27.23 34.79 -17.50
N THR A 32 -26.69 35.91 -17.00
CA THR A 32 -26.48 36.09 -15.55
C THR A 32 -27.73 36.43 -14.77
N TRP A 33 -28.77 36.89 -15.45
CA TRP A 33 -30.05 37.22 -14.82
C TRP A 33 -30.91 35.97 -14.66
N ILE A 34 -30.68 34.96 -15.50
CA ILE A 34 -31.48 33.73 -15.57
C ILE A 34 -30.81 32.56 -14.83
N THR A 35 -29.47 32.57 -14.69
CA THR A 35 -28.73 31.46 -14.09
C THR A 35 -28.76 31.48 -12.56
N THR A 36 -29.17 30.36 -11.94
CA THR A 36 -29.08 30.18 -10.48
C THR A 36 -27.61 29.98 -10.07
N PRO A 37 -27.06 30.78 -9.15
CA PRO A 37 -25.67 30.65 -8.74
C PRO A 37 -25.46 29.37 -7.92
N GLU A 38 -24.58 28.49 -8.39
CA GLU A 38 -24.25 27.25 -7.69
C GLU A 38 -23.21 27.48 -6.58
N ASN A 39 -22.28 28.41 -6.78
CA ASN A 39 -21.21 28.70 -5.84
C ASN A 39 -21.21 30.15 -5.36
N VAL A 40 -20.51 30.40 -4.24
CA VAL A 40 -20.35 31.76 -3.69
C VAL A 40 -19.64 32.69 -4.68
N HIS A 41 -18.74 32.15 -5.51
CA HIS A 41 -18.09 32.92 -6.58
C HIS A 41 -19.12 33.45 -7.58
N ASP A 42 -20.01 32.58 -8.07
CA ASP A 42 -21.03 32.92 -9.07
C ASP A 42 -22.00 33.97 -8.52
N LEU A 43 -22.39 33.82 -7.25
CA LEU A 43 -23.20 34.81 -6.54
C LEU A 43 -22.47 36.15 -6.39
N THR A 44 -21.15 36.14 -6.20
CA THR A 44 -20.34 37.37 -6.14
C THR A 44 -20.32 38.09 -7.50
N VAL A 45 -20.16 37.32 -8.57
CA VAL A 45 -20.13 37.85 -9.94
C VAL A 45 -21.49 38.44 -10.33
N THR A 46 -22.58 37.75 -10.04
CA THR A 46 -23.95 38.25 -10.28
C THR A 46 -24.24 39.51 -9.48
N ILE A 47 -23.93 39.55 -8.18
CA ILE A 47 -24.11 40.76 -7.37
C ILE A 47 -23.32 41.94 -7.93
N ARG A 48 -22.08 41.74 -8.37
CA ARG A 48 -21.25 42.79 -8.98
C ARG A 48 -21.84 43.29 -10.29
N ARG A 49 -22.34 42.38 -11.13
CA ARG A 49 -22.98 42.72 -12.41
C ARG A 49 -24.26 43.53 -12.19
N ILE A 50 -25.12 43.12 -11.25
CA ILE A 50 -26.35 43.85 -10.88
C ILE A 50 -26.01 45.27 -10.38
N GLN A 51 -24.97 45.42 -9.57
CA GLN A 51 -24.54 46.74 -9.06
C GLN A 51 -23.94 47.66 -10.13
N ALA A 52 -23.41 47.09 -11.21
CA ALA A 52 -22.86 47.85 -12.33
C ALA A 52 -23.94 48.31 -13.30
N THR A 53 -25.05 47.56 -13.42
CA THR A 53 -26.15 47.85 -14.35
C THR A 53 -27.24 48.70 -13.73
N ILE A 54 -27.53 48.50 -12.44
CA ILE A 54 -28.62 49.16 -11.72
C ILE A 54 -28.05 49.86 -10.50
N GLN A 55 -28.53 51.08 -10.24
CA GLN A 55 -28.23 51.77 -8.99
C GLN A 55 -28.99 51.10 -7.84
N VAL A 56 -28.33 50.19 -7.14
CA VAL A 56 -28.93 49.42 -6.04
C VAL A 56 -28.91 50.23 -4.75
N ASP A 57 -30.08 50.37 -4.12
CA ASP A 57 -30.22 50.98 -2.80
C ASP A 57 -29.31 50.31 -1.75
N ARG A 58 -28.88 51.08 -0.76
CA ARG A 58 -27.96 50.65 0.30
C ARG A 58 -28.51 49.45 1.08
N LEU A 59 -29.82 49.40 1.35
CA LEU A 59 -30.44 48.32 2.10
C LEU A 59 -30.36 47.00 1.32
N ILE A 60 -30.74 47.03 0.05
CA ILE A 60 -30.69 45.87 -0.85
C ILE A 60 -29.25 45.38 -1.00
N ARG A 61 -28.30 46.29 -1.19
CA ARG A 61 -26.87 45.96 -1.27
C ARG A 61 -26.36 45.27 -0.01
N THR A 62 -26.79 45.76 1.16
CA THR A 62 -26.43 45.18 2.46
C THR A 62 -27.04 43.78 2.61
N PHE A 63 -28.29 43.62 2.21
CA PHE A 63 -28.97 42.33 2.21
C PHE A 63 -28.24 41.30 1.34
N LEU A 64 -27.91 41.64 0.09
CA LEU A 64 -27.18 40.77 -0.83
C LEU A 64 -25.81 40.34 -0.26
N ARG A 65 -25.09 41.26 0.39
CA ARG A 65 -23.82 40.93 1.08
C ARG A 65 -24.02 39.99 2.26
N LYS A 66 -25.10 40.15 3.03
CA LYS A 66 -25.44 39.23 4.14
C LYS A 66 -25.76 37.84 3.62
N VAL A 67 -26.52 37.73 2.52
CA VAL A 67 -26.81 36.45 1.86
C VAL A 67 -25.54 35.77 1.38
N GLN A 68 -24.66 36.51 0.69
CA GLN A 68 -23.35 36.00 0.26
C GLN A 68 -22.54 35.44 1.44
N LYS A 69 -22.48 36.17 2.55
CA LYS A 69 -21.76 35.74 3.76
C LYS A 69 -22.41 34.51 4.41
N ALA A 70 -23.73 34.44 4.44
CA ALA A 70 -24.47 33.31 5.00
C ALA A 70 -24.22 32.02 4.20
N MET A 71 -24.26 32.11 2.86
CA MET A 71 -23.90 30.99 1.99
C MET A 71 -22.45 30.53 2.19
N GLY A 72 -21.50 31.46 2.27
CA GLY A 72 -20.10 31.12 2.54
C GLY A 72 -19.92 30.38 3.87
N ARG A 73 -20.60 30.81 4.93
CA ARG A 73 -20.60 30.13 6.23
C ARG A 73 -21.23 28.75 6.18
N SER A 74 -22.36 28.60 5.49
CA SER A 74 -23.03 27.31 5.29
C SER A 74 -22.13 26.31 4.56
N ASN A 75 -21.48 26.75 3.48
CA ASN A 75 -20.56 25.90 2.72
C ASN A 75 -19.33 25.50 3.54
N ALA A 76 -18.74 26.43 4.30
CA ALA A 76 -17.63 26.11 5.19
C ALA A 76 -18.02 25.09 6.28
N SER A 77 -19.22 25.25 6.87
CA SER A 77 -19.75 24.31 7.85
C SER A 77 -19.97 22.91 7.25
N LYS A 78 -20.56 22.84 6.05
CA LYS A 78 -20.72 21.57 5.32
C LYS A 78 -19.38 20.92 5.01
N ALA A 79 -18.40 21.69 4.53
CA ALA A 79 -17.06 21.18 4.24
C ALA A 79 -16.39 20.59 5.49
N LYS A 80 -16.51 21.28 6.63
CA LYS A 80 -16.04 20.78 7.93
C LYS A 80 -16.73 19.46 8.30
N ALA A 81 -18.06 19.40 8.21
CA ALA A 81 -18.82 18.19 8.53
C ALA A 81 -18.43 17.01 7.62
N ILE A 82 -18.22 17.24 6.32
CA ILE A 82 -17.76 16.21 5.38
C ILE A 82 -16.36 15.71 5.77
N HIS A 83 -15.45 16.61 6.14
CA HIS A 83 -14.11 16.26 6.58
C HIS A 83 -14.16 15.42 7.87
N ASP A 84 -14.92 15.87 8.87
CA ASP A 84 -15.09 15.18 10.14
C ASP A 84 -15.69 13.79 9.93
N TYR A 85 -16.72 13.67 9.10
CA TYR A 85 -17.32 12.39 8.72
C TYR A 85 -16.31 11.45 8.05
N LYS A 86 -15.52 11.93 7.08
CA LYS A 86 -14.47 11.13 6.43
C LYS A 86 -13.45 10.66 7.46
N SER A 87 -13.01 11.53 8.36
CA SER A 87 -12.03 11.20 9.40
C SER A 87 -12.57 10.17 10.39
N LEU A 88 -13.86 10.23 10.73
CA LEU A 88 -14.49 9.29 11.63
C LEU A 88 -14.70 7.93 10.94
N LYS A 89 -15.07 7.95 9.67
CA LYS A 89 -15.20 6.75 8.85
C LYS A 89 -13.88 6.01 8.71
N THR A 90 -12.77 6.70 8.43
CA THR A 90 -11.44 6.06 8.35
C THR A 90 -11.00 5.48 9.68
N LYS A 91 -11.26 6.17 10.81
CA LYS A 91 -11.02 5.61 12.14
C LYS A 91 -11.82 4.34 12.38
N LEU A 92 -13.11 4.36 12.07
CA LEU A 92 -14.00 3.21 12.22
C LEU A 92 -13.55 2.04 11.34
N ASP A 93 -13.19 2.30 10.09
CA ASP A 93 -12.66 1.30 9.17
C ASP A 93 -11.34 0.69 9.68
N SER A 94 -10.44 1.49 10.27
CA SER A 94 -9.20 1.00 10.88
C SER A 94 -9.46 0.13 12.13
N MET A 95 -10.43 0.50 12.97
CA MET A 95 -10.84 -0.33 14.12
C MET A 95 -11.43 -1.67 13.66
N ARG A 96 -12.23 -1.66 12.58
CA ARG A 96 -12.80 -2.89 11.99
C ARG A 96 -11.75 -3.74 11.26
N SER A 97 -10.73 -3.13 10.66
CA SER A 97 -9.66 -3.84 9.96
C SER A 97 -8.63 -4.45 10.91
N THR A 98 -8.67 -4.11 12.21
CA THR A 98 -7.88 -4.78 13.25
C THR A 98 -8.48 -6.16 13.60
N LYS A 99 -8.94 -6.92 12.59
CA LYS A 99 -9.01 -8.38 12.71
C LYS A 99 -7.57 -8.83 12.91
N GLY A 100 -7.27 -9.37 14.08
CA GLY A 100 -5.91 -9.59 14.57
C GLY A 100 -5.00 -10.40 13.63
N ARG A 101 -3.70 -10.49 14.00
CA ARG A 101 -2.66 -11.23 13.27
C ARG A 101 -3.24 -12.56 12.76
N THR A 102 -3.21 -12.77 11.45
CA THR A 102 -3.60 -14.04 10.83
C THR A 102 -2.75 -15.13 11.47
N LYS A 103 -3.36 -16.05 12.20
CA LYS A 103 -2.65 -17.25 12.67
C LYS A 103 -2.26 -18.05 11.44
N VAL A 104 -0.99 -17.96 11.06
CA VAL A 104 -0.41 -18.84 10.06
C VAL A 104 -0.35 -20.22 10.69
N GLN A 105 -0.93 -21.23 10.03
CA GLN A 105 -0.70 -22.63 10.42
C GLN A 105 0.78 -22.93 10.17
N PHE A 106 1.57 -22.85 11.23
CA PHE A 106 2.98 -23.18 11.22
C PHE A 106 3.14 -24.65 11.59
N ASN A 107 3.66 -25.46 10.67
CA ASN A 107 3.99 -26.85 10.96
C ASN A 107 5.42 -26.92 11.51
N PRO A 108 5.62 -27.27 12.79
CA PRO A 108 6.96 -27.34 13.40
C PRO A 108 7.84 -28.42 12.77
N ASN A 109 7.28 -29.37 12.01
CA ASN A 109 8.07 -30.38 11.30
C ASN A 109 8.66 -29.86 9.98
N SER A 110 8.33 -28.64 9.53
CA SER A 110 8.96 -28.03 8.35
C SER A 110 10.29 -27.34 8.67
N THR A 111 10.65 -27.16 9.94
CA THR A 111 11.95 -26.59 10.33
C THR A 111 13.06 -27.62 10.43
N PHE A 112 12.71 -28.90 10.53
CA PHE A 112 13.67 -29.99 10.56
C PHE A 112 13.87 -30.56 9.16
N ALA A 113 15.12 -30.97 8.85
CA ALA A 113 15.41 -31.69 7.62
C ALA A 113 14.57 -32.97 7.57
N SER A 114 14.04 -33.30 6.39
CA SER A 114 13.27 -34.53 6.21
C SER A 114 14.17 -35.74 6.50
N ILE A 115 13.62 -36.75 7.17
CA ILE A 115 14.31 -38.04 7.42
C ILE A 115 14.87 -38.60 6.10
N LYS A 116 14.16 -38.38 4.98
CA LYS A 116 14.61 -38.81 3.65
C LYS A 116 15.88 -38.09 3.19
N ASP A 117 16.01 -36.81 3.50
CA ASP A 117 17.18 -36.02 3.11
C ASP A 117 18.40 -36.39 3.97
N ILE A 118 18.18 -36.69 5.25
CA ILE A 118 19.22 -37.19 6.16
C ILE A 118 19.75 -38.54 5.68
N ILE A 119 18.87 -39.49 5.35
CA ILE A 119 19.25 -40.81 4.83
C ILE A 119 20.02 -40.68 3.52
N LYS A 120 19.57 -39.79 2.63
CA LYS A 120 20.25 -39.56 1.35
C LYS A 120 21.66 -38.99 1.56
N ALA A 121 21.82 -38.02 2.47
CA ALA A 121 23.12 -37.46 2.81
C ALA A 121 24.07 -38.51 3.40
N GLN A 122 23.57 -39.39 4.28
CA GLN A 122 24.34 -40.52 4.83
C GLN A 122 24.81 -41.49 3.73
N GLN A 123 23.91 -41.87 2.82
CA GLN A 123 24.26 -42.76 1.71
C GLN A 123 25.28 -42.12 0.75
N GLU A 124 25.16 -40.83 0.48
CA GLU A 124 26.13 -40.09 -0.34
C GLU A 124 27.50 -39.98 0.35
N GLU A 125 27.54 -39.86 1.67
CA GLU A 125 28.77 -39.82 2.45
C GLU A 125 29.45 -41.18 2.51
N GLU A 126 28.69 -42.25 2.76
CA GLU A 126 29.19 -43.64 2.71
C GLU A 126 29.75 -43.99 1.33
N ALA A 127 29.08 -43.59 0.24
CA ALA A 127 29.56 -43.79 -1.11
C ALA A 127 30.87 -43.03 -1.39
N LYS A 128 31.00 -41.79 -0.90
CA LYS A 128 32.24 -41.01 -1.02
C LYS A 128 33.38 -41.63 -0.22
N GLN A 129 33.11 -42.12 1.00
CA GLN A 129 34.11 -42.80 1.82
C GLN A 129 34.55 -44.12 1.18
N ALA A 130 33.64 -44.89 0.59
CA ALA A 130 33.97 -46.11 -0.12
C ALA A 130 34.86 -45.85 -1.35
N LEU A 131 34.56 -44.80 -2.12
CA LEU A 131 35.40 -44.36 -3.25
C LEU A 131 36.77 -43.84 -2.79
N TYR A 132 36.83 -43.12 -1.67
CA TYR A 132 38.10 -42.65 -1.11
C TYR A 132 38.98 -43.82 -0.66
N LYS A 133 38.40 -44.82 0.02
CA LYS A 133 39.09 -46.03 0.46
C LYS A 133 39.55 -46.91 -0.71
N SER A 134 38.79 -46.98 -1.81
CA SER A 134 39.21 -47.74 -3.00
C SER A 134 40.35 -47.06 -3.75
N ASN A 135 40.42 -45.72 -3.73
CA ASN A 135 41.43 -44.94 -4.44
C ASN A 135 42.72 -44.72 -3.62
N ASN A 136 42.68 -44.84 -2.29
CA ASN A 136 43.83 -44.66 -1.38
C ASN A 136 43.95 -45.83 -0.38
N PRO A 137 44.53 -46.98 -0.78
CA PRO A 137 44.62 -48.18 0.06
C PRO A 137 45.53 -48.02 1.29
N GLU A 138 46.43 -47.03 1.31
CA GLU A 138 47.36 -46.79 2.43
C GLU A 138 46.73 -46.08 3.64
N SER A 139 45.56 -45.45 3.46
CA SER A 139 44.87 -44.70 4.52
C SER A 139 44.10 -45.57 5.54
N GLY A 140 43.95 -46.87 5.28
CA GLY A 140 43.28 -47.81 6.18
C GLY A 140 44.11 -48.20 7.41
N LEU A 141 45.42 -47.96 7.40
CA LEU A 141 46.34 -48.28 8.50
C LEU A 141 46.46 -47.16 9.54
N GLU A 142 46.25 -45.90 9.16
CA GLU A 142 46.34 -44.77 10.11
C GLU A 142 45.10 -44.62 10.98
N LEU A 143 43.91 -44.96 10.46
CA LEU A 143 42.66 -44.91 11.22
C LEU A 143 42.57 -46.01 12.28
N SER A 144 43.11 -47.20 12.01
CA SER A 144 43.13 -48.31 12.97
C SER A 144 44.11 -48.08 14.11
N ALA A 145 45.23 -47.38 13.86
CA ALA A 145 46.18 -46.98 14.89
C ALA A 145 45.57 -45.98 15.90
N ASN A 146 44.76 -45.02 15.44
CA ASN A 146 44.14 -44.02 16.33
C ASN A 146 42.92 -44.54 17.12
N THR A 147 42.27 -45.61 16.68
CA THR A 147 41.12 -46.21 17.39
C THR A 147 41.49 -47.14 18.55
N VAL A 148 42.78 -47.51 18.71
CA VAL A 148 43.23 -48.40 19.79
C VAL A 148 43.61 -47.64 21.08
N GLU A 149 43.67 -46.30 21.04
CA GLU A 149 44.08 -45.47 22.19
C GLU A 149 42.96 -44.75 22.96
N GLU A 150 41.69 -45.17 22.84
CA GLU A 150 40.65 -44.76 23.80
C GLU A 150 40.31 -45.90 24.77
N PRO A 151 40.99 -46.00 25.93
CA PRO A 151 40.51 -46.85 27.01
C PRO A 151 39.18 -46.29 27.53
N GLY A 152 38.17 -47.17 27.57
CA GLY A 152 36.78 -46.84 27.86
C GLY A 152 36.55 -45.92 29.06
N MET A 153 35.87 -44.80 28.81
CA MET A 153 35.30 -43.90 29.81
C MET A 153 34.05 -44.49 30.47
N ASP A 154 34.00 -45.80 30.72
CA ASP A 154 32.94 -46.47 31.49
C ASP A 154 33.13 -46.29 33.02
N SER A 155 34.12 -45.48 33.45
CA SER A 155 34.42 -45.24 34.86
C SER A 155 33.72 -44.04 35.51
N PHE A 156 32.88 -43.30 34.77
CA PHE A 156 32.20 -42.10 35.31
C PHE A 156 30.69 -42.26 35.54
N LEU A 157 30.24 -43.46 35.94
CA LEU A 157 28.90 -43.62 36.53
C LEU A 157 28.89 -43.07 37.96
N ILE A 158 28.56 -41.79 38.11
CA ILE A 158 28.18 -41.21 39.41
C ILE A 158 26.73 -41.59 39.69
N ASN A 159 26.53 -42.52 40.62
CA ASN A 159 25.24 -42.88 41.18
C ASN A 159 24.83 -41.80 42.20
N PHE A 160 23.77 -41.04 41.94
CA PHE A 160 23.06 -40.30 42.99
C PHE A 160 21.76 -41.05 43.31
N GLN A 161 21.74 -41.67 44.51
CA GLN A 161 20.57 -42.24 45.16
C GLN A 161 19.49 -41.16 45.37
N ILE A 162 18.23 -41.60 45.29
CA ILE A 162 16.98 -40.87 45.56
C ILE A 162 17.00 -40.20 46.93
#